data_AF-X0XQJ5-F1
#
_entry.id   AF-X0XQJ5-F1
#
_cell.length_a   1.000
_cell.length_b   1.000
_cell.length_c   1.000
_cell.angle_alpha   90.00
_cell.angle_beta   90.00
_cell.angle_gamma   90.00
#
_symmetry.space_group_name_H-M   'P 1'
#
loop_
_entity.id
_entity.type
_entity.pdbx_description
1 polymer ?
#
loop_
_entity_poly.entity_id
_entity_poly.type
_entity_poly.pdbx_seq_one_letter_code
_entity_poly.pdbx_strand_id
1 'polypeptide(L)'
;MNKKTLAISLALALGLLCSRFLSAEEPRIPYPAALGGVAVVEDHLDDIGRRALVVGNGDLNALLWESGGALRMRVTKNDLWDARIDTSKDPELLRMDIRKRK
;
A
#
# COMPACT_ATOMS: atom_id res chain seq x y z
N MET A 1 28.29 -14.90 -44.36
CA MET A 1 27.86 -13.69 -43.63
C MET A 1 28.99 -13.23 -42.72
N ASN A 2 29.48 -11.99 -42.86
CA ASN A 2 30.67 -11.50 -42.16
C ASN A 2 30.36 -11.29 -40.66
N LYS A 3 31.25 -11.76 -39.77
CA LYS A 3 31.09 -11.66 -38.30
C LYS A 3 30.83 -10.23 -37.82
N LYS A 4 31.40 -9.24 -38.53
CA LYS A 4 31.18 -7.80 -38.25
C LYS A 4 29.74 -7.37 -38.53
N THR A 5 29.15 -7.85 -39.63
CA THR A 5 27.76 -7.55 -40.00
C THR A 5 26.77 -8.18 -39.03
N LEU A 6 27.06 -9.39 -38.53
CA LEU A 6 26.22 -10.06 -37.52
C LEU A 6 26.24 -9.32 -36.17
N ALA A 7 27.41 -8.83 -35.74
CA ALA A 7 27.57 -8.09 -34.49
C ALA A 7 26.80 -6.75 -34.50
N ILE A 8 26.84 -6.03 -35.63
CA ILE A 8 26.12 -4.75 -35.77
C ILE A 8 24.60 -4.97 -35.74
N SER A 9 24.10 -5.97 -36.47
CA SER A 9 22.67 -6.30 -36.46
C SER A 9 22.18 -6.74 -35.08
N LEU A 10 22.99 -7.48 -34.33
CA LEU A 10 22.63 -7.89 -32.97
C LEU A 10 22.63 -6.71 -31.99
N ALA A 11 23.59 -5.80 -32.08
CA ALA A 11 23.63 -4.59 -31.25
C ALA A 11 22.44 -3.66 -31.55
N LEU A 12 22.06 -3.52 -32.82
CA LEU A 12 20.92 -2.70 -33.23
C LEU A 12 19.60 -3.33 -32.76
N ALA A 13 19.45 -4.65 -32.90
CA ALA A 13 18.29 -5.38 -32.39
C ALA A 13 18.17 -5.29 -30.86
N LEU A 14 19.29 -5.37 -30.14
CA LEU A 14 19.31 -5.24 -28.68
C LEU A 14 18.97 -3.82 -28.21
N GLY A 15 19.46 -2.78 -28.91
CA GLY A 15 19.10 -1.39 -28.62
C GLY A 15 17.63 -1.07 -28.88
N LEU A 16 17.04 -1.64 -29.94
CA LEU A 16 15.61 -1.55 -30.25
C LEU A 16 14.73 -2.35 -29.27
N LEU A 17 15.25 -3.44 -28.69
CA LEU A 17 14.54 -4.21 -27.66
C LEU A 17 14.53 -3.47 -26.32
N CYS A 18 15.67 -2.90 -25.89
CA CYS A 18 15.77 -2.13 -24.64
C CYS A 18 14.88 -0.87 -24.61
N SER A 19 14.68 -0.21 -25.75
CA SER A 19 13.86 1.01 -25.83
C SER A 19 12.35 0.75 -25.66
N ARG A 20 11.88 -0.49 -25.81
CA ARG A 20 10.47 -0.85 -25.57
C ARG A 20 10.14 -1.19 -24.12
N PHE A 21 11.14 -1.50 -23.29
CA PHE A 21 10.93 -1.79 -21.86
C PHE A 21 10.93 -0.53 -20.98
N LEU A 22 11.36 0.63 -21.51
CA LEU A 22 11.45 1.88 -20.75
C LEU A 22 10.21 2.79 -20.88
N SER A 23 9.14 2.35 -21.53
CA SER A 23 7.87 3.07 -21.49
C SER A 23 7.01 2.48 -20.36
N ALA A 24 7.37 2.80 -19.12
CA ALA A 24 6.41 2.74 -18.04
C ALA A 24 5.42 3.88 -18.29
N GLU A 25 4.15 3.56 -18.53
CA GLU A 25 3.09 4.56 -18.56
C GLU A 25 3.15 5.31 -17.22
N GLU A 26 3.34 6.63 -17.24
CA GLU A 26 3.33 7.41 -16.01
C GLU A 26 2.02 7.09 -15.28
N PRO A 27 2.06 6.64 -14.02
CA PRO A 27 0.85 6.27 -13.31
C PRO A 27 -0.03 7.51 -13.22
N ARG A 28 -1.08 7.55 -14.06
CA ARG A 28 -2.06 8.63 -14.03
C ARG A 28 -2.81 8.52 -12.71
N ILE A 29 -2.57 9.48 -11.83
CA ILE A 29 -3.25 9.59 -10.55
C ILE A 29 -4.76 9.64 -10.84
N PRO A 30 -5.57 8.66 -10.41
CA PRO A 30 -6.96 8.54 -10.86
C PRO A 30 -7.85 9.73 -10.46
N TYR A 31 -7.46 10.44 -9.40
CA TYR A 31 -8.23 11.56 -8.83
C TYR A 31 -7.29 12.74 -8.48
N PRO A 32 -6.76 13.48 -9.47
CA PRO A 32 -5.80 14.56 -9.21
C PRO A 32 -6.44 15.73 -8.44
N ALA A 33 -7.75 15.97 -8.62
CA ALA A 33 -8.48 16.98 -7.86
C ALA A 33 -8.55 16.66 -6.36
N ALA A 34 -8.52 15.38 -5.99
CA ALA A 34 -8.48 14.97 -4.58
C ALA A 34 -7.14 15.33 -3.93
N LEU A 35 -6.04 15.39 -4.71
CA LEU A 35 -4.74 15.82 -4.21
C LEU A 35 -4.67 17.32 -3.90
N GLY A 36 -5.45 18.14 -4.61
CA GLY A 36 -5.48 19.60 -4.41
C GLY A 36 -6.00 20.03 -3.03
N GLY A 37 -6.66 19.14 -2.28
CA GLY A 37 -7.12 19.36 -0.92
C GLY A 37 -6.33 18.66 0.17
N VAL A 38 -5.25 17.93 -0.17
CA VAL A 38 -4.45 17.17 0.81
C VAL A 38 -3.56 18.15 1.57
N ALA A 39 -4.00 18.54 2.77
CA ALA A 39 -3.35 19.54 3.61
C ALA A 39 -2.26 18.97 4.53
N VAL A 40 -1.88 17.69 4.36
CA VAL A 40 -0.89 17.03 5.22
C VAL A 40 0.46 17.05 4.52
N VAL A 41 1.33 17.94 5.00
CA VAL A 41 2.72 18.05 4.55
C VAL A 41 3.59 17.74 5.76
N GLU A 42 4.40 16.70 5.64
CA GLU A 42 5.48 16.40 6.59
C GLU A 42 6.80 16.88 5.96
N ASP A 43 7.56 17.68 6.70
CA ASP A 43 8.85 18.21 6.29
C ASP A 43 9.94 17.13 6.31
N HIS A 44 9.85 16.22 7.28
CA HIS A 44 10.74 15.09 7.49
C HIS A 44 9.96 13.83 7.82
N LEU A 45 10.60 12.68 7.61
CA LEU A 45 10.02 11.36 7.87
C LEU A 45 10.83 10.55 8.90
N ASP A 46 11.64 11.18 9.75
CA ASP A 46 12.68 10.53 10.55
C ASP A 46 12.21 10.00 11.93
N ASP A 47 10.95 10.21 12.31
CA ASP A 47 10.41 9.78 13.61
C ASP A 47 9.00 9.18 13.49
N ILE A 48 8.86 7.91 13.88
CA ILE A 48 7.57 7.19 13.78
C ILE A 48 6.44 7.81 14.62
N GLY A 49 6.76 8.46 15.74
CA GLY A 49 5.77 8.96 16.69
C GLY A 49 5.33 10.39 16.44
N ARG A 50 6.13 11.19 15.70
CA ARG A 50 5.90 12.62 15.53
C ARG A 50 5.93 13.10 14.09
N ARG A 51 6.72 12.45 13.23
CA ARG A 51 7.04 12.89 11.86
C ARG A 51 6.98 11.69 10.93
N ALA A 52 5.87 10.97 10.97
CA ALA A 52 5.59 9.87 10.06
C ALA A 52 4.39 10.26 9.22
N LEU A 53 4.45 9.97 7.92
CA LEU A 53 3.31 10.22 7.05
C LEU A 53 2.21 9.19 7.34
N VAL A 54 1.05 9.68 7.71
CA VAL A 54 -0.16 8.88 7.91
C VAL A 54 -0.82 8.64 6.56
N VAL A 55 -1.04 7.38 6.22
CA VAL A 55 -1.73 6.96 4.98
C VAL A 55 -2.79 5.92 5.32
N GLY A 56 -3.94 5.98 4.67
CA GLY A 56 -5.01 5.00 4.89
C GLY A 56 -6.18 5.18 3.92
N ASN A 57 -6.99 4.13 3.82
CA ASN A 57 -8.21 4.10 2.99
C ASN A 57 -9.48 3.88 3.82
N GLY A 58 -9.39 3.97 5.14
CA GLY A 58 -10.49 3.73 6.07
C GLY A 58 -10.61 2.29 6.59
N ASP A 59 -9.85 1.34 6.05
CA ASP A 59 -9.76 -0.05 6.57
C ASP A 59 -8.33 -0.39 6.98
N LEU A 60 -7.38 -0.13 6.07
CA LEU A 60 -5.95 -0.17 6.33
C LEU A 60 -5.45 1.22 6.68
N ASN A 61 -4.58 1.27 7.68
CA ASN A 61 -3.81 2.47 8.03
C ASN A 61 -2.33 2.11 8.10
N ALA A 62 -1.47 3.06 7.73
CA ALA A 62 -0.05 2.89 7.89
C ALA A 62 0.64 4.20 8.29
N LEU A 63 1.78 4.02 8.98
CA LEU A 63 2.76 5.05 9.25
C LEU A 63 3.98 4.80 8.36
N LEU A 64 4.37 5.79 7.58
CA LEU A 64 5.55 5.76 6.71
C LEU A 64 6.64 6.67 7.29
N TRP A 65 7.83 6.12 7.56
CA TRP A 65 8.96 6.87 8.12
C TRP A 65 10.30 6.27 7.65
N GLU A 66 11.36 7.06 7.63
CA GLU A 66 12.73 6.66 7.36
C GLU A 66 13.41 6.24 8.66
N SER A 67 14.11 5.10 8.63
CA SER A 67 14.90 4.63 9.76
C SER A 67 16.06 3.76 9.28
N GLY A 68 17.27 4.29 9.50
CA GLY A 68 18.51 3.63 9.13
C GLY A 68 18.78 3.67 7.64
N GLY A 69 18.47 4.79 6.97
CA GLY A 69 18.63 4.96 5.52
C GLY A 69 17.60 4.21 4.69
N ALA A 70 16.55 3.67 5.33
CA ALA A 70 15.51 2.89 4.68
C ALA A 70 14.14 3.42 5.02
N LEU A 71 13.29 3.58 3.99
CA LEU A 71 11.88 3.87 4.17
C LEU A 71 11.17 2.64 4.72
N ARG A 72 10.46 2.81 5.83
CA ARG A 72 9.71 1.77 6.54
C ARG A 72 8.25 2.13 6.61
N MET A 73 7.41 1.09 6.59
CA MET A 73 5.97 1.21 6.72
C MET A 73 5.48 0.27 7.81
N ARG A 74 4.73 0.82 8.77
CA ARG A 74 4.03 0.02 9.78
C ARG A 74 2.55 0.04 9.43
N VAL A 75 2.01 -1.12 9.09
CA VAL A 75 0.63 -1.29 8.64
C VAL A 75 -0.21 -1.88 9.76
N THR A 76 -1.44 -1.41 9.89
CA THR A 76 -2.47 -1.99 10.73
C THR A 76 -3.81 -2.03 9.99
N LYS A 77 -4.74 -2.85 10.47
CA LYS A 77 -6.14 -2.86 10.06
C LYS A 77 -6.99 -2.43 11.25
N ASN A 78 -8.06 -1.66 11.00
CA ASN A 78 -8.98 -1.22 12.05
C ASN A 78 -9.57 -2.38 12.88
N ASP A 79 -9.80 -3.53 12.24
CA ASP A 79 -10.37 -4.72 12.89
C ASP A 79 -9.32 -5.68 13.46
N LEU A 80 -8.05 -5.27 13.56
CA LEU A 80 -7.02 -6.08 14.18
C LEU A 80 -6.88 -5.70 15.66
N TRP A 81 -7.46 -6.53 16.52
CA TRP A 81 -7.41 -6.41 17.97
C TRP A 81 -7.21 -7.81 18.58
N ASP A 82 -6.55 -7.89 19.73
CA ASP A 82 -6.44 -9.14 20.48
C ASP A 82 -7.82 -9.47 21.06
N ALA A 83 -8.57 -10.30 20.34
CA ALA A 83 -9.97 -10.65 20.61
C ALA A 83 -10.14 -11.64 21.77
N ARG A 84 -9.15 -11.80 22.65
CA ARG A 84 -9.24 -12.64 23.85
C ARG A 84 -10.14 -11.97 24.87
N ILE A 85 -11.44 -12.04 24.62
CA ILE A 85 -12.46 -11.74 25.61
C ILE A 85 -12.64 -13.01 26.45
N ASP A 86 -12.30 -12.93 27.73
CA ASP A 86 -12.60 -14.00 28.68
C ASP A 86 -14.10 -13.97 29.00
N THR A 87 -14.85 -14.82 28.32
CA THR A 87 -16.29 -15.00 28.53
C THR A 87 -16.60 -16.09 29.55
N SER A 88 -15.61 -16.59 30.31
CA SER A 88 -15.82 -17.71 31.26
C SER A 88 -16.79 -17.37 32.40
N LYS A 89 -17.03 -16.08 32.64
CA LYS A 89 -17.96 -15.56 33.66
C LYS A 89 -19.23 -14.95 33.08
N ASP A 90 -19.40 -14.99 31.77
CA ASP A 90 -20.58 -14.40 31.14
C ASP A 90 -21.82 -15.24 31.51
N PRO A 91 -22.94 -14.59 31.89
CA PRO A 91 -24.19 -15.30 32.10
C PRO A 91 -24.67 -15.92 30.78
N GLU A 92 -25.51 -16.95 30.88
CA GLU A 92 -26.10 -17.57 29.69
C GLU A 92 -26.79 -16.52 28.82
N LEU A 93 -26.54 -16.56 27.51
CA LEU A 93 -27.16 -15.63 26.56
C LEU A 93 -28.69 -15.70 26.68
N LEU A 94 -29.32 -14.52 26.72
CA LEU A 94 -30.78 -14.41 26.75
C LEU A 94 -31.40 -15.17 25.58
N ARG A 95 -32.24 -16.15 25.91
CA ARG A 95 -33.08 -16.85 24.93
C ARG A 95 -34.34 -16.05 24.66
N MET A 96 -34.60 -15.75 23.40
CA MET A 96 -35.85 -15.15 22.93
C MET A 96 -36.64 -16.21 22.17
N ASP A 97 -37.88 -16.47 22.59
CA ASP A 97 -38.80 -17.34 21.83
C ASP A 97 -39.33 -16.59 20.62
N ILE A 98 -38.83 -16.92 19.42
CA ILE A 98 -39.31 -16.34 18.18
C ILE A 98 -40.63 -17.03 17.81
N ARG A 99 -41.76 -16.36 18.06
CA ARG A 99 -43.06 -16.81 17.56
C ARG A 99 -43.05 -16.79 16.03
N LYS A 100 -43.09 -17.97 15.39
CA LYS A 100 -43.39 -18.06 13.95
C LYS A 100 -44.84 -17.60 13.74
N ARG A 101 -45.02 -16.52 12.99
CA ARG A 101 -46.34 -16.07 12.53
C ARG A 101 -46.87 -17.12 11.54
N LYS A 102 -48.06 -17.66 11.80
CA LYS A 102 -48.80 -18.51 10.84
C LYS A 102 -49.23 -17.69 9.64
#